data_AF-A0A3L7XT20-F1
#
_entry.id   AF-A0A3L7XT20-F1
#
_cell.length_a   1.000
_cell.length_b   1.000
_cell.length_c   1.000
_cell.angle_alpha   90.00
_cell.angle_beta   90.00
_cell.angle_gamma   90.00
#
_symmetry.space_group_name_H-M   'P 1'
#
loop_
_entity.id
_entity.type
_entity.pdbx_description
1 polymer ?
#
loop_
_entity_poly.entity_id
_entity_poly.type
_entity_poly.pdbx_seq_one_letter_code
_entity_poly.pdbx_strand_id
1 'polypeptide(L)'
;GVTFRSHIDGSKHRFTPEHCIAVQNDLGADIIMALDECPPPQDRALNERAMARTHAWAARCQAAHSNPQQALFGIAQGGIFADLRAESARYIGALDLPGCAIGGLSVGESKAEMHAMLDVVLPLLPHNKPRYLMGVGSPEDLVNGVLRGVDIFDCVLPTRMARNHTALTRTGRLNLRNRSYATERTPLEADCDCYCCLHFSRAYLRHLCIADEMLASVLLSIHNLHLLQNLMRAMRAEIQAGTFQIWAAQFLAAFKPARTQPQAIASA
;
A
#
# COMPACT_ATOMS: atom_id res chain seq x y z
N GLY A 1 -7.87 -1.84 23.47
CA GLY A 1 -7.59 -0.82 22.45
C GLY A 1 -6.53 0.16 22.92
N VAL A 2 -6.42 1.33 22.27
CA VAL A 2 -5.41 2.40 22.52
C VAL A 2 -6.00 3.72 23.10
N THR A 3 -5.27 4.36 24.02
CA THR A 3 -5.61 5.71 24.55
C THR A 3 -4.55 6.68 24.06
N PHE A 4 -4.94 7.79 23.47
CA PHE A 4 -4.02 8.76 22.89
C PHE A 4 -4.55 10.19 23.03
N ARG A 5 -3.71 11.17 22.68
CA ARG A 5 -4.09 12.57 22.57
C ARG A 5 -4.22 12.95 21.10
N SER A 6 -5.30 13.65 20.77
CA SER A 6 -5.54 14.20 19.45
C SER A 6 -4.38 15.12 19.03
N HIS A 7 -3.92 14.97 17.79
CA HIS A 7 -2.90 15.83 17.19
C HIS A 7 -3.44 17.19 16.75
N ILE A 8 -4.77 17.38 16.77
CA ILE A 8 -5.45 18.62 16.39
C ILE A 8 -5.54 19.58 17.59
N ASP A 9 -5.93 19.06 18.76
CA ASP A 9 -6.31 19.87 19.92
C ASP A 9 -5.82 19.32 21.29
N GLY A 10 -5.11 18.19 21.32
CA GLY A 10 -4.58 17.58 22.55
C GLY A 10 -5.62 16.87 23.43
N SER A 11 -6.88 16.83 23.02
CA SER A 11 -7.96 16.12 23.72
C SER A 11 -7.67 14.62 23.84
N LYS A 12 -8.10 13.99 24.93
CA LYS A 12 -7.82 12.57 25.21
C LYS A 12 -8.93 11.70 24.62
N HIS A 13 -8.54 10.73 23.79
CA HIS A 13 -9.45 9.79 23.12
C HIS A 13 -9.11 8.34 23.46
N ARG A 14 -10.11 7.46 23.36
CA ARG A 14 -9.99 6.02 23.62
C ARG A 14 -10.56 5.23 22.45
N PHE A 15 -9.71 4.54 21.70
CA PHE A 15 -10.15 3.63 20.65
C PHE A 15 -10.17 2.19 21.18
N THR A 16 -11.32 1.53 21.08
CA THR A 16 -11.52 0.10 21.37
C THR A 16 -12.04 -0.60 20.11
N PRO A 17 -11.92 -1.95 20.02
CA PRO A 17 -12.51 -2.71 18.91
C PRO A 17 -13.96 -2.30 18.62
N GLU A 18 -14.80 -2.23 19.65
CA GLU A 18 -16.23 -1.91 19.53
C GLU A 18 -16.44 -0.48 19.05
N HIS A 19 -15.69 0.47 19.60
CA HIS A 19 -15.82 1.87 19.20
C HIS A 19 -15.35 2.10 17.76
N CYS A 20 -14.24 1.48 17.34
CA CYS A 20 -13.76 1.57 15.97
C CYS A 20 -14.73 0.95 14.96
N ILE A 21 -15.40 -0.15 15.33
CA ILE A 21 -16.42 -0.76 14.47
C ILE A 21 -17.69 0.10 14.40
N ALA A 22 -18.16 0.65 15.53
CA ALA A 22 -19.30 1.55 15.54
C ALA A 22 -19.07 2.77 14.63
N VAL A 23 -17.90 3.43 14.74
CA VAL A 23 -17.56 4.56 13.87
C VAL A 23 -17.52 4.16 12.39
N GLN A 24 -16.94 3.00 12.06
CA GLN A 24 -16.90 2.51 10.68
C GLN A 24 -18.28 2.11 10.16
N ASN A 25 -19.18 1.61 11.03
CA ASN A 25 -20.57 1.35 10.69
C ASN A 25 -21.32 2.64 10.36
N ASP A 26 -21.14 3.69 11.15
CA ASP A 26 -21.76 5.00 10.93
C ASP A 26 -21.22 5.72 9.68
N LEU A 27 -19.92 5.54 9.37
CA LEU A 27 -19.33 6.07 8.13
C LEU A 27 -19.90 5.42 6.86
N GLY A 28 -20.46 4.21 6.96
CA GLY A 28 -21.09 3.52 5.83
C GLY A 28 -20.13 3.06 4.73
N ALA A 29 -18.84 2.86 5.04
CA ALA A 29 -17.86 2.37 4.07
C ALA A 29 -18.12 0.92 3.64
N ASP A 30 -17.94 0.57 2.37
CA ASP A 30 -18.22 -0.79 1.85
C ASP A 30 -17.31 -1.86 2.47
N ILE A 31 -16.04 -1.52 2.75
CA ILE A 31 -15.06 -2.38 3.41
C ILE A 31 -14.55 -1.66 4.65
N ILE A 32 -14.58 -2.36 5.78
CA ILE A 32 -14.13 -1.87 7.09
C ILE A 32 -13.04 -2.80 7.64
N MET A 33 -12.17 -2.27 8.48
CA MET A 33 -11.00 -3.00 8.99
C MET A 33 -11.14 -3.28 10.48
N ALA A 34 -10.78 -4.49 10.91
CA ALA A 34 -10.64 -4.80 12.33
C ALA A 34 -9.53 -3.95 12.96
N LEU A 35 -9.72 -3.52 14.21
CA LEU A 35 -8.68 -2.83 14.97
C LEU A 35 -7.54 -3.82 15.30
N ASP A 36 -6.31 -3.46 14.94
CA ASP A 36 -5.11 -4.24 15.19
C ASP A 36 -4.00 -3.43 15.90
N GLU A 37 -2.86 -4.08 16.16
CA GLU A 37 -1.67 -3.43 16.69
C GLU A 37 -0.46 -3.76 15.80
N CYS A 38 0.18 -2.72 15.26
CA CYS A 38 1.28 -2.82 14.30
C CYS A 38 2.60 -2.32 14.92
N PRO A 39 3.41 -3.20 15.51
CA PRO A 39 4.72 -2.83 16.08
C PRO A 39 5.83 -2.76 15.01
N PRO A 40 7.02 -2.23 15.34
CA PRO A 40 8.21 -2.38 14.51
C PRO A 40 8.50 -3.87 14.21
N PRO A 41 8.93 -4.21 12.99
CA PRO A 41 8.94 -5.61 12.56
C PRO A 41 10.06 -6.45 13.16
N GLN A 42 11.13 -5.84 13.69
CA GLN A 42 12.32 -6.56 14.18
C GLN A 42 12.26 -7.01 15.65
N ASP A 43 11.30 -6.53 16.45
CA ASP A 43 11.17 -6.94 17.86
C ASP A 43 10.24 -8.15 17.98
N ARG A 44 10.80 -9.36 18.11
CA ARG A 44 10.02 -10.60 18.17
C ARG A 44 9.05 -10.62 19.35
N ALA A 45 9.52 -10.27 20.54
CA ALA A 45 8.71 -10.36 21.76
C ALA A 45 7.53 -9.38 21.71
N LEU A 46 7.75 -8.18 21.15
CA LEU A 46 6.68 -7.22 20.93
C LEU A 46 5.68 -7.71 19.86
N ASN A 47 6.17 -8.25 18.75
CA ASN A 47 5.31 -8.80 17.68
C ASN A 47 4.43 -9.95 18.18
N GLU A 48 4.96 -10.86 19.00
CA GLU A 48 4.21 -11.97 19.60
C GLU A 48 3.06 -11.46 20.48
N ARG A 49 3.33 -10.49 21.37
CA ARG A 49 2.29 -9.87 22.21
C ARG A 49 1.27 -9.06 21.41
N ALA A 50 1.71 -8.32 20.39
CA ALA A 50 0.84 -7.51 19.54
C ALA A 50 -0.06 -8.39 18.66
N MET A 51 0.47 -9.51 18.15
CA MET A 51 -0.28 -10.50 17.39
C MET A 51 -1.41 -11.12 18.23
N ALA A 52 -1.09 -11.63 19.43
CA ALA A 52 -2.10 -12.20 20.32
C ALA A 52 -3.21 -11.19 20.67
N ARG A 53 -2.84 -9.91 20.83
CA ARG A 53 -3.80 -8.83 21.06
C ARG A 53 -4.64 -8.51 19.84
N THR A 54 -4.03 -8.49 18.65
CA THR A 54 -4.70 -8.32 17.36
C THR A 54 -5.75 -9.40 17.16
N HIS A 55 -5.42 -10.66 17.46
CA HIS A 55 -6.37 -11.78 17.40
C HIS A 55 -7.56 -11.56 18.33
N ALA A 56 -7.30 -11.23 19.59
CA ALA A 56 -8.35 -10.94 20.56
C ALA A 56 -9.22 -9.73 20.16
N TRP A 57 -8.64 -8.72 19.53
CA TRP A 57 -9.38 -7.56 19.01
C TRP A 57 -10.17 -7.87 17.75
N ALA A 58 -9.67 -8.72 16.85
CA ALA A 58 -10.39 -9.15 15.66
C ALA A 58 -11.69 -9.88 16.01
N ALA A 59 -11.65 -10.82 16.98
CA ALA A 59 -12.85 -11.51 17.46
C ALA A 59 -13.88 -10.52 18.06
N ARG A 60 -13.42 -9.51 18.80
CA ARG A 60 -14.28 -8.45 19.35
C ARG A 60 -14.85 -7.53 18.27
N CYS A 61 -14.06 -7.22 17.24
CA CYS A 61 -14.54 -6.45 16.09
C CYS A 61 -15.64 -7.20 15.36
N GLN A 62 -15.43 -8.49 15.11
CA GLN A 62 -16.44 -9.35 14.48
C GLN A 62 -17.74 -9.40 15.29
N ALA A 63 -17.65 -9.54 16.61
CA ALA A 63 -18.83 -9.56 17.48
C ALA A 63 -19.55 -8.19 17.56
N ALA A 64 -18.82 -7.08 17.43
CA ALA A 64 -19.39 -5.73 17.44
C ALA A 64 -19.98 -5.30 16.09
N HIS A 65 -19.58 -5.95 15.00
CA HIS A 65 -20.03 -5.60 13.66
C HIS A 65 -21.48 -6.00 13.44
N SER A 66 -22.33 -5.01 13.17
CA SER A 66 -23.79 -5.20 13.08
C SER A 66 -24.39 -4.81 11.73
N ASN A 67 -23.61 -4.21 10.83
CA ASN A 67 -24.09 -3.76 9.52
C ASN A 67 -23.77 -4.80 8.42
N PRO A 68 -24.76 -5.56 7.92
CA PRO A 68 -24.53 -6.61 6.94
C PRO A 68 -24.15 -6.10 5.54
N GLN A 69 -24.27 -4.80 5.28
CA GLN A 69 -23.90 -4.20 3.99
C GLN A 69 -22.40 -3.92 3.87
N GLN A 70 -21.64 -4.05 4.96
CA GLN A 70 -20.21 -3.75 5.00
C GLN A 70 -19.38 -5.02 5.22
N ALA A 71 -18.28 -5.13 4.49
CA ALA A 71 -17.36 -6.26 4.59
C ALA A 71 -16.27 -5.95 5.64
N LEU A 72 -16.26 -6.68 6.77
CA LEU A 72 -15.20 -6.57 7.78
C LEU A 72 -14.00 -7.43 7.40
N PHE A 73 -12.82 -6.84 7.27
CA PHE A 73 -11.56 -7.56 7.02
C PHE A 73 -10.76 -7.74 8.31
N GLY A 74 -10.24 -8.95 8.53
CA GLY A 74 -9.27 -9.24 9.59
C GLY A 74 -7.84 -8.95 9.12
N ILE A 75 -6.94 -8.60 10.06
CA ILE A 75 -5.56 -8.20 9.72
C ILE A 75 -4.56 -9.20 10.30
N ALA A 76 -3.80 -9.86 9.42
CA ALA A 76 -2.71 -10.74 9.81
C ALA A 76 -1.43 -9.92 10.13
N GLN A 77 -1.00 -9.99 11.40
CA GLN A 77 0.24 -9.41 11.93
C GLN A 77 1.35 -10.45 12.16
N GLY A 78 2.54 -10.03 12.59
CA GLY A 78 3.63 -10.96 12.97
C GLY A 78 5.06 -10.53 12.63
N GLY A 79 5.27 -9.28 12.19
CA GLY A 79 6.62 -8.75 11.87
C GLY A 79 7.30 -9.52 10.74
N ILE A 80 8.62 -9.70 10.85
CA ILE A 80 9.43 -10.51 9.92
C ILE A 80 9.67 -11.95 10.41
N PHE A 81 8.79 -12.47 11.26
CA PHE A 81 8.91 -13.80 11.87
C PHE A 81 7.94 -14.78 11.22
N ALA A 82 8.47 -15.75 10.46
CA ALA A 82 7.68 -16.68 9.66
C ALA A 82 6.71 -17.52 10.50
N ASP A 83 7.11 -17.94 11.70
CA ASP A 83 6.27 -18.70 12.64
C ASP A 83 5.07 -17.87 13.10
N LEU A 84 5.30 -16.63 13.56
CA LEU A 84 4.23 -15.72 13.99
C LEU A 84 3.30 -15.37 12.82
N ARG A 85 3.86 -15.11 11.63
CA ARG A 85 3.08 -14.84 10.42
C ARG A 85 2.19 -16.00 10.04
N ALA A 86 2.71 -17.23 10.11
CA ALA A 86 1.93 -18.42 9.79
C ALA A 86 0.82 -18.68 10.82
N GLU A 87 1.10 -18.49 12.11
CA GLU A 87 0.09 -18.57 13.18
C GLU A 87 -1.04 -17.56 12.95
N SER A 88 -0.67 -16.31 12.69
CA SER A 88 -1.60 -15.21 12.49
C SER A 88 -2.47 -15.37 11.25
N ALA A 89 -1.87 -15.80 10.12
CA ALA A 89 -2.59 -16.07 8.89
C ALA A 89 -3.66 -17.16 9.09
N ARG A 90 -3.32 -18.26 9.79
CA ARG A 90 -4.28 -19.32 10.08
C ARG A 90 -5.40 -18.85 11.00
N TYR A 91 -5.07 -18.10 12.05
CA TYR A 91 -6.08 -17.56 12.98
C TYR A 91 -7.06 -16.64 12.25
N ILE A 92 -6.54 -15.63 11.54
CA ILE A 92 -7.38 -14.65 10.83
C ILE A 92 -8.18 -15.32 9.71
N GLY A 93 -7.58 -16.26 8.98
CA GLY A 93 -8.29 -17.05 7.96
C GLY A 93 -9.45 -17.88 8.52
N ALA A 94 -9.34 -18.33 9.78
CA ALA A 94 -10.37 -19.12 10.45
C ALA A 94 -11.55 -18.31 11.02
N LEU A 95 -11.43 -16.98 11.14
CA LEU A 95 -12.54 -16.11 11.62
C LEU A 95 -13.71 -16.00 10.63
N ASP A 96 -13.62 -16.62 9.45
CA ASP A 96 -14.62 -16.60 8.38
C ASP A 96 -15.11 -15.20 7.94
N LEU A 97 -14.25 -14.19 8.08
CA LEU A 97 -14.53 -12.83 7.61
C LEU A 97 -14.54 -12.73 6.07
N PRO A 98 -15.25 -11.77 5.44
CA PRO A 98 -15.29 -11.61 3.98
C PRO A 98 -13.95 -11.39 3.28
N GLY A 99 -12.90 -10.98 4.00
CA GLY A 99 -11.57 -10.79 3.45
C GLY A 99 -10.47 -10.76 4.50
N CYS A 100 -9.23 -10.86 4.05
CA CYS A 100 -8.05 -10.87 4.90
C CYS A 100 -7.05 -9.82 4.43
N ALA A 101 -6.56 -9.01 5.36
CA ALA A 101 -5.50 -8.06 5.12
C ALA A 101 -4.19 -8.53 5.75
N ILE A 102 -3.09 -8.01 5.21
CA ILE A 102 -1.72 -8.29 5.60
C ILE A 102 -1.13 -6.96 6.08
N GLY A 103 -1.02 -6.83 7.40
CA GLY A 103 -0.50 -5.63 8.07
C GLY A 103 0.96 -5.80 8.52
N GLY A 104 1.58 -4.72 8.99
CA GLY A 104 2.93 -4.76 9.56
C GLY A 104 4.04 -5.14 8.59
N LEU A 105 3.81 -4.90 7.30
CA LEU A 105 4.83 -4.90 6.24
C LEU A 105 4.91 -3.49 5.62
N SER A 106 6.01 -3.20 4.95
CA SER A 106 6.44 -1.89 4.46
C SER A 106 6.61 -0.83 5.57
N VAL A 107 7.07 -1.26 6.75
CA VAL A 107 7.20 -0.41 7.96
C VAL A 107 8.63 -0.32 8.50
N GLY A 108 9.61 -0.89 7.78
CA GLY A 108 11.04 -0.73 8.10
C GLY A 108 11.90 -1.95 7.75
N GLU A 109 11.29 -3.03 7.28
CA GLU A 109 11.98 -4.21 6.79
C GLU A 109 12.49 -4.03 5.35
N SER A 110 13.41 -4.89 4.95
CA SER A 110 13.90 -4.96 3.58
C SER A 110 12.87 -5.59 2.63
N LYS A 111 12.99 -5.32 1.33
CA LYS A 111 12.12 -5.93 0.31
C LYS A 111 12.20 -7.46 0.31
N ALA A 112 13.38 -8.02 0.57
CA ALA A 112 13.58 -9.46 0.66
C ALA A 112 12.80 -10.08 1.84
N GLU A 113 12.84 -9.43 3.00
CA GLU A 113 12.08 -9.86 4.18
C GLU A 113 10.57 -9.74 3.94
N MET A 114 10.11 -8.63 3.37
CA MET A 114 8.70 -8.45 2.98
C MET A 114 8.23 -9.59 2.07
N HIS A 115 8.97 -9.86 0.99
CA HIS A 115 8.65 -10.94 0.06
C HIS A 115 8.62 -12.31 0.74
N ALA A 116 9.60 -12.61 1.58
CA ALA A 116 9.65 -13.87 2.32
C ALA A 116 8.43 -14.05 3.24
N MET A 117 7.95 -12.98 3.88
CA MET A 117 6.74 -13.05 4.72
C MET A 117 5.48 -13.21 3.87
N LEU A 118 5.40 -12.59 2.70
CA LEU A 118 4.28 -12.82 1.77
C LEU A 118 4.23 -14.27 1.28
N ASP A 119 5.39 -14.87 0.98
CA ASP A 119 5.50 -16.28 0.57
C ASP A 119 5.02 -17.24 1.68
N VAL A 120 5.12 -16.83 2.96
CA VAL A 120 4.59 -17.58 4.11
C VAL A 120 3.08 -17.36 4.30
N VAL A 121 2.62 -16.11 4.24
CA VAL A 121 1.24 -15.75 4.62
C VAL A 121 0.23 -16.15 3.54
N LEU A 122 0.51 -15.86 2.27
CA LEU A 122 -0.48 -15.97 1.19
C LEU A 122 -0.98 -17.39 0.94
N PRO A 123 -0.17 -18.46 1.03
CA PRO A 123 -0.66 -19.83 0.92
C PRO A 123 -1.54 -20.29 2.10
N LEU A 124 -1.49 -19.60 3.23
CA LEU A 124 -2.24 -19.95 4.45
C LEU A 124 -3.57 -19.20 4.56
N LEU A 125 -3.74 -18.12 3.80
CA LEU A 125 -5.00 -17.38 3.75
C LEU A 125 -6.01 -18.07 2.81
N PRO A 126 -7.33 -17.95 3.07
CA PRO A 126 -8.34 -18.56 2.22
C PRO A 126 -8.29 -18.06 0.77
N HIS A 127 -8.16 -18.98 -0.19
CA HIS A 127 -8.06 -18.65 -1.62
C HIS A 127 -9.34 -18.08 -2.23
N ASN A 128 -10.49 -18.33 -1.61
CA ASN A 128 -11.80 -17.84 -2.06
C ASN A 128 -12.14 -16.45 -1.50
N LYS A 129 -11.17 -15.78 -0.87
CA LYS A 129 -11.35 -14.47 -0.23
C LYS A 129 -10.26 -13.49 -0.69
N PRO A 130 -10.58 -12.19 -0.84
CA PRO A 130 -9.60 -11.18 -1.20
C PRO A 130 -8.51 -11.04 -0.14
N ARG A 131 -7.27 -10.91 -0.62
CA ARG A 131 -6.05 -10.70 0.17
C ARG A 131 -5.52 -9.30 -0.06
N TYR A 132 -5.55 -8.47 0.98
CA TYR A 132 -5.22 -7.05 0.92
C TYR A 132 -3.85 -6.76 1.56
N LEU A 133 -2.86 -6.34 0.78
CA LEU A 133 -1.57 -5.89 1.32
C LEU A 133 -1.60 -4.39 1.60
N MET A 134 -1.49 -4.03 2.88
CA MET A 134 -1.65 -2.65 3.34
C MET A 134 -0.37 -1.83 3.18
N GLY A 135 -0.49 -0.58 2.72
CA GLY A 135 0.59 0.41 2.70
C GLY A 135 1.64 0.23 1.59
N VAL A 136 1.40 -0.66 0.62
CA VAL A 136 2.33 -0.99 -0.46
C VAL A 136 1.82 -0.47 -1.80
N GLY A 137 2.66 0.25 -2.54
CA GLY A 137 2.22 0.81 -3.83
C GLY A 137 3.29 1.32 -4.76
N SER A 138 4.56 0.90 -4.62
CA SER A 138 5.51 1.10 -5.72
C SER A 138 5.22 0.09 -6.84
N PRO A 139 5.44 0.45 -8.12
CA PRO A 139 5.14 -0.44 -9.25
C PRO A 139 5.74 -1.84 -9.11
N GLU A 140 7.00 -1.93 -8.69
CA GLU A 140 7.70 -3.20 -8.50
C GLU A 140 7.12 -4.02 -7.35
N ASP A 141 6.66 -3.38 -6.26
CA ASP A 141 6.04 -4.09 -5.15
C ASP A 141 4.65 -4.62 -5.54
N LEU A 142 3.87 -3.85 -6.31
CA LEU A 142 2.56 -4.28 -6.82
C LEU A 142 2.71 -5.55 -7.65
N VAL A 143 3.66 -5.56 -8.59
CA VAL A 143 3.94 -6.74 -9.43
C VAL A 143 4.39 -7.93 -8.57
N ASN A 144 5.29 -7.70 -7.61
CA ASN A 144 5.75 -8.76 -6.70
C ASN A 144 4.64 -9.30 -5.78
N GLY A 145 3.73 -8.45 -5.33
CA GLY A 145 2.59 -8.85 -4.52
C GLY A 145 1.59 -9.69 -5.32
N VAL A 146 1.25 -9.26 -6.54
CA VAL A 146 0.33 -10.00 -7.42
C VAL A 146 0.92 -11.36 -7.81
N LEU A 147 2.24 -11.44 -8.09
CA LEU A 147 2.94 -12.72 -8.32
C LEU A 147 2.77 -13.73 -7.18
N ARG A 148 2.54 -13.25 -5.95
CA ARG A 148 2.36 -14.09 -4.75
C ARG A 148 0.89 -14.30 -4.39
N GLY A 149 -0.03 -13.65 -5.09
CA GLY A 149 -1.47 -13.77 -4.88
C GLY A 149 -2.09 -12.68 -4.01
N VAL A 150 -1.49 -11.49 -3.92
CA VAL A 150 -2.18 -10.32 -3.34
C VAL A 150 -3.19 -9.76 -4.36
N ASP A 151 -4.38 -9.39 -3.88
CA ASP A 151 -5.50 -8.93 -4.71
C ASP A 151 -5.75 -7.41 -4.59
N ILE A 152 -5.56 -6.85 -3.39
CA ILE A 152 -5.86 -5.44 -3.08
C ILE A 152 -4.60 -4.76 -2.51
N PHE A 153 -4.40 -3.49 -2.85
CA PHE A 153 -3.30 -2.66 -2.40
C PHE A 153 -3.76 -1.24 -2.13
N ASP A 154 -3.10 -0.55 -1.22
CA ASP A 154 -3.25 0.89 -1.00
C ASP A 154 -1.88 1.52 -0.72
N CYS A 155 -1.68 2.77 -1.14
CA CYS A 155 -0.50 3.51 -0.75
C CYS A 155 -0.67 5.01 -1.02
N VAL A 156 -0.10 5.84 -0.13
CA VAL A 156 0.02 7.28 -0.35
C VAL A 156 1.15 7.66 -1.32
N LEU A 157 2.03 6.71 -1.64
CA LEU A 157 3.23 6.92 -2.47
C LEU A 157 2.99 7.73 -3.75
N PRO A 158 2.03 7.38 -4.65
CA PRO A 158 1.86 8.11 -5.92
C PRO A 158 1.57 9.60 -5.72
N THR A 159 0.68 9.95 -4.78
CA THR A 159 0.30 11.35 -4.54
C THR A 159 1.35 12.09 -3.71
N ARG A 160 2.01 11.41 -2.75
CA ARG A 160 3.12 11.99 -1.98
C ARG A 160 4.32 12.31 -2.89
N MET A 161 4.66 11.41 -3.81
CA MET A 161 5.73 11.63 -4.78
C MET A 161 5.40 12.77 -5.74
N ALA A 162 4.15 12.87 -6.21
CA ALA A 162 3.69 13.96 -7.05
C ALA A 162 3.86 15.33 -6.37
N ARG A 163 3.45 15.44 -5.10
CA ARG A 163 3.65 16.66 -4.29
C ARG A 163 5.12 17.00 -4.05
N ASN A 164 5.99 15.99 -4.09
CA ASN A 164 7.45 16.14 -4.05
C ASN A 164 8.09 16.10 -5.46
N HIS A 165 7.35 16.60 -6.47
CA HIS A 165 7.81 16.84 -7.84
C HIS A 165 8.37 15.60 -8.57
N THR A 166 7.90 14.40 -8.21
CA THR A 166 8.33 13.15 -8.83
C THR A 166 7.18 12.48 -9.58
N ALA A 167 7.41 12.23 -10.87
CA ALA A 167 6.51 11.42 -11.69
C ALA A 167 6.95 9.95 -11.68
N LEU A 168 6.00 9.03 -11.55
CA LEU A 168 6.21 7.61 -11.83
C LEU A 168 6.20 7.38 -13.34
N THR A 169 6.96 6.39 -13.81
CA THR A 169 6.93 5.92 -15.20
C THR A 169 6.94 4.39 -15.23
N ARG A 170 6.68 3.79 -16.41
CA ARG A 170 6.71 2.32 -16.56
C ARG A 170 8.08 1.71 -16.29
N THR A 171 9.14 2.52 -16.34
CA THR A 171 10.53 2.07 -16.18
C THR A 171 11.21 2.64 -14.94
N GLY A 172 10.50 3.39 -14.10
CA GLY A 172 11.06 3.97 -12.88
C GLY A 172 10.36 5.27 -12.48
N ARG A 173 11.15 6.33 -12.31
CA ARG A 173 10.66 7.64 -11.85
C ARG A 173 11.47 8.79 -12.44
N LEU A 174 10.83 9.95 -12.59
CA LEU A 174 11.42 11.20 -13.06
C LEU A 174 11.34 12.25 -11.95
N ASN A 175 12.47 12.85 -11.59
CA ASN A 175 12.49 14.04 -10.72
C ASN A 175 12.38 15.29 -11.60
N LEU A 176 11.20 15.92 -11.61
CA LEU A 176 10.86 17.01 -12.52
C LEU A 176 11.65 18.30 -12.24
N ARG A 177 12.38 18.40 -11.11
CA ARG A 177 13.30 19.52 -10.87
C ARG A 177 14.62 19.40 -11.66
N ASN A 178 14.93 18.23 -12.20
CA ASN A 178 16.18 18.00 -12.95
C ASN A 178 16.29 18.99 -14.11
N ARG A 179 17.46 19.63 -14.24
CA ARG A 179 17.75 20.62 -15.29
C ARG A 179 17.62 20.04 -16.70
N SER A 180 17.86 18.74 -16.89
CA SER A 180 17.72 18.08 -18.19
C SER A 180 16.34 18.25 -18.82
N TYR A 181 15.30 18.47 -18.00
CA TYR A 181 13.92 18.61 -18.46
C TYR A 181 13.54 20.05 -18.83
N ALA A 182 14.42 21.04 -18.66
CA ALA A 182 14.08 22.46 -18.83
C ALA A 182 13.59 22.85 -20.23
N THR A 183 14.01 22.11 -21.27
CA THR A 183 13.64 22.36 -22.66
C THR A 183 12.96 21.16 -23.32
N GLU A 184 12.69 20.10 -22.55
CA GLU A 184 12.12 18.87 -23.08
C GLU A 184 10.61 19.03 -23.34
N ARG A 185 10.24 19.11 -24.63
CA ARG A 185 8.87 19.37 -25.09
C ARG A 185 8.00 18.10 -25.22
N THR A 186 8.51 16.95 -24.80
CA THR A 186 7.76 15.68 -24.79
C THR A 186 6.92 15.56 -23.51
N PRO A 187 5.88 14.72 -23.50
CA PRO A 187 5.12 14.40 -22.27
C PRO A 187 5.96 13.58 -21.27
N LEU A 188 5.39 13.30 -20.09
CA LEU A 188 6.04 12.41 -19.11
C LEU A 188 6.28 11.01 -19.69
N GLU A 189 5.28 10.44 -20.38
CA GLU A 189 5.40 9.21 -21.17
C GLU A 189 4.63 9.36 -22.49
N ALA A 190 5.20 8.87 -23.59
CA ALA A 190 4.64 9.04 -24.93
C ALA A 190 3.28 8.32 -25.11
N ASP A 191 3.14 7.12 -24.56
CA ASP A 191 1.93 6.31 -24.69
C ASP A 191 1.03 6.40 -23.44
N CYS A 192 1.04 7.53 -22.73
CA CYS A 192 0.17 7.78 -21.59
C CYS A 192 -0.97 8.71 -22.01
N ASP A 193 -2.20 8.25 -21.81
CA ASP A 193 -3.45 8.91 -22.19
C ASP A 193 -4.05 9.75 -21.03
N CYS A 194 -3.30 9.97 -19.95
CA CYS A 194 -3.77 10.82 -18.86
C CYS A 194 -3.78 12.31 -19.26
N TYR A 195 -4.65 13.09 -18.62
CA TYR A 195 -4.75 14.54 -18.84
C TYR A 195 -3.39 15.26 -18.78
N CYS A 196 -2.52 14.88 -17.84
CA CYS A 196 -1.20 15.49 -17.75
C CYS A 196 -0.34 15.25 -19.02
N CYS A 197 -0.30 14.03 -19.54
CA CYS A 197 0.54 13.68 -20.68
C CYS A 197 -0.03 14.19 -22.01
N LEU A 198 -1.36 14.29 -22.14
CA LEU A 198 -1.99 14.79 -23.36
C LEU A 198 -1.82 16.30 -23.57
N HIS A 199 -1.61 17.06 -22.49
CA HIS A 199 -1.66 18.52 -22.55
C HIS A 199 -0.36 19.24 -22.18
N PHE A 200 0.56 18.58 -21.46
CA PHE A 200 1.72 19.26 -20.89
C PHE A 200 3.04 18.55 -21.18
N SER A 201 4.06 19.35 -21.46
CA SER A 201 5.43 18.87 -21.64
C SER A 201 6.18 18.78 -20.31
N ARG A 202 7.24 17.97 -20.28
CA ARG A 202 8.19 17.91 -19.15
C ARG A 202 8.78 19.28 -18.81
N ALA A 203 9.09 20.10 -19.81
CA ALA A 203 9.56 21.48 -19.61
C ALA A 203 8.56 22.35 -18.84
N TYR A 204 7.28 22.29 -19.22
CA TYR A 204 6.24 23.04 -18.53
C TYR A 204 6.01 22.52 -17.10
N LEU A 205 5.92 21.20 -16.93
CA LEU A 205 5.75 20.59 -15.62
C LEU A 205 6.93 20.91 -14.69
N ARG A 206 8.16 20.89 -15.22
CA ARG A 206 9.34 21.34 -14.49
C ARG A 206 9.22 22.80 -14.08
N HIS A 207 8.81 23.68 -14.99
CA HIS A 207 8.63 25.10 -14.67
C HIS A 207 7.68 25.26 -13.47
N LEU A 208 6.53 24.59 -13.48
CA LEU A 208 5.59 24.59 -12.34
C LEU A 208 6.23 24.04 -11.06
N CYS A 209 7.01 22.96 -11.12
CA CYS A 209 7.71 22.40 -9.96
C CYS A 209 8.77 23.35 -9.38
N ILE A 210 9.42 24.17 -10.21
CA ILE A 210 10.44 25.13 -9.76
C ILE A 210 9.79 26.40 -9.23
N ALA A 211 8.67 26.82 -9.82
CA ALA A 211 7.86 27.95 -9.38
C ALA A 211 7.02 27.63 -8.12
N ASP A 212 7.01 26.36 -7.69
CA ASP A 212 6.22 25.84 -6.56
C ASP A 212 4.70 26.07 -6.74
N GLU A 213 4.24 25.95 -7.98
CA GLU A 213 2.83 26.07 -8.33
C GLU A 213 2.05 24.80 -7.97
N MET A 214 0.93 24.96 -7.25
CA MET A 214 0.09 23.84 -6.80
C MET A 214 -0.39 22.95 -7.97
N LEU A 215 -0.52 23.54 -9.16
CA LEU A 215 -0.87 22.82 -10.38
C LEU A 215 0.12 21.68 -10.71
N ALA A 216 1.41 21.82 -10.37
CA ALA A 216 2.38 20.74 -10.52
C ALA A 216 1.94 19.48 -9.74
N SER A 217 1.58 19.67 -8.46
CA SER A 217 1.13 18.59 -7.59
C SER A 217 -0.14 17.91 -8.10
N VAL A 218 -1.07 18.69 -8.65
CA VAL A 218 -2.33 18.18 -9.23
C VAL A 218 -2.03 17.34 -10.48
N LEU A 219 -1.28 17.88 -11.45
CA LEU A 219 -0.99 17.21 -12.71
C LEU A 219 -0.17 15.93 -12.50
N LEU A 220 0.86 15.98 -11.64
CA LEU A 220 1.67 14.80 -11.32
C LEU A 220 0.87 13.76 -10.54
N SER A 221 -0.10 14.15 -9.71
CA SER A 221 -0.96 13.19 -9.00
C SER A 221 -1.90 12.47 -9.97
N ILE A 222 -2.50 13.21 -10.92
CA ILE A 222 -3.31 12.62 -12.00
C ILE A 222 -2.49 11.59 -12.76
N HIS A 223 -1.27 11.95 -13.18
CA HIS A 223 -0.38 11.05 -13.90
C HIS A 223 -0.01 9.81 -13.09
N ASN A 224 0.47 9.98 -11.85
CA ASN A 224 0.94 8.88 -11.02
C ASN A 224 -0.18 7.88 -10.69
N LEU A 225 -1.38 8.38 -10.35
CA LEU A 225 -2.53 7.52 -10.08
C LEU A 225 -2.98 6.76 -11.35
N HIS A 226 -3.05 7.46 -12.48
CA HIS A 226 -3.40 6.85 -13.75
C HIS A 226 -2.41 5.75 -14.14
N LEU A 227 -1.10 5.96 -13.92
CA LEU A 227 -0.08 4.96 -14.19
C LEU A 227 -0.27 3.69 -13.35
N LEU A 228 -0.52 3.82 -12.05
CA LEU A 228 -0.77 2.66 -11.19
C LEU A 228 -2.06 1.93 -11.60
N GLN A 229 -3.12 2.66 -11.96
CA GLN A 229 -4.35 2.05 -12.46
C GLN A 229 -4.14 1.30 -13.79
N ASN A 230 -3.37 1.87 -14.72
CA ASN A 230 -2.96 1.21 -15.97
C ASN A 230 -2.15 -0.06 -15.68
N LEU A 231 -1.20 0.01 -14.74
CA LEU A 231 -0.40 -1.14 -14.32
C LEU A 231 -1.30 -2.27 -13.79
N MET A 232 -2.21 -1.96 -12.87
CA MET A 232 -3.15 -2.95 -12.35
C MET A 232 -4.07 -3.52 -13.45
N ARG A 233 -4.50 -2.70 -14.42
CA ARG A 233 -5.26 -3.17 -15.60
C ARG A 233 -4.46 -4.13 -16.48
N ALA A 234 -3.20 -3.79 -16.77
CA ALA A 234 -2.31 -4.64 -17.55
C ALA A 234 -2.09 -5.99 -16.86
N MET A 235 -1.79 -6.00 -15.56
CA MET A 235 -1.62 -7.25 -14.81
C MET A 235 -2.87 -8.13 -14.87
N ARG A 236 -4.07 -7.56 -14.73
CA ARG A 236 -5.32 -8.34 -14.86
C ARG A 236 -5.49 -8.95 -16.26
N ALA A 237 -5.18 -8.20 -17.32
CA ALA A 237 -5.26 -8.70 -18.69
C ALA A 237 -4.27 -9.86 -18.93
N GLU A 238 -3.03 -9.72 -18.45
CA GLU A 238 -2.00 -10.75 -18.58
C GLU A 238 -2.32 -12.01 -17.76
N ILE A 239 -2.98 -11.87 -16.61
CA ILE A 239 -3.49 -13.01 -15.83
C ILE A 239 -4.57 -13.75 -16.61
N GLN A 240 -5.53 -13.03 -17.20
CA GLN A 240 -6.60 -13.62 -18.02
C GLN A 240 -6.06 -14.30 -19.28
N ALA A 241 -4.98 -13.79 -19.85
CA ALA A 241 -4.30 -14.36 -21.01
C ALA A 241 -3.34 -15.51 -20.67
N GLY A 242 -3.06 -15.78 -19.38
CA GLY A 242 -2.12 -16.81 -18.95
C GLY A 242 -0.63 -16.45 -19.17
N THR A 243 -0.32 -15.19 -19.44
CA THR A 243 1.04 -14.69 -19.78
C THR A 243 1.69 -13.89 -18.65
N PHE A 244 0.98 -13.68 -17.54
CA PHE A 244 1.41 -12.81 -16.44
C PHE A 244 2.82 -13.10 -15.89
N GLN A 245 3.22 -14.36 -15.71
CA GLN A 245 4.55 -14.67 -15.17
C GLN A 245 5.68 -14.15 -16.06
N ILE A 246 5.55 -14.33 -17.38
CA ILE A 246 6.54 -13.87 -18.37
C ILE A 246 6.54 -12.34 -18.39
N TRP A 247 5.35 -11.74 -18.47
CA TRP A 247 5.19 -10.29 -18.46
C TRP A 247 5.80 -9.64 -17.21
N ALA A 248 5.55 -10.22 -16.03
CA ALA A 248 6.05 -9.71 -14.76
C ALA A 248 7.58 -9.78 -14.69
N ALA A 249 8.18 -10.87 -15.16
CA ALA A 249 9.63 -11.01 -15.22
C ALA A 249 10.26 -9.95 -16.15
N GLN A 250 9.66 -9.70 -17.32
CA GLN A 250 10.09 -8.66 -18.24
C GLN A 250 9.94 -7.25 -17.64
N PHE A 251 8.81 -6.98 -16.99
CA PHE A 251 8.58 -5.71 -16.30
C PHE A 251 9.64 -5.45 -15.24
N LEU A 252 9.87 -6.41 -14.34
CA LEU A 252 10.83 -6.28 -13.24
C LEU A 252 12.28 -6.13 -13.73
N ALA A 253 12.64 -6.79 -14.84
CA ALA A 253 13.96 -6.64 -15.45
C ALA A 253 14.18 -5.24 -16.07
N ALA A 254 13.12 -4.64 -16.62
CA ALA A 254 13.17 -3.31 -17.24
C ALA A 254 13.01 -2.16 -16.22
N PHE A 255 12.33 -2.41 -15.10
CA PHE A 255 12.02 -1.41 -14.09
C PHE A 255 13.27 -1.01 -13.31
N LYS A 256 13.57 0.29 -13.25
CA LYS A 256 14.69 0.84 -12.49
C LYS A 256 14.15 1.40 -11.17
N PRO A 257 14.29 0.66 -10.06
CA PRO A 257 13.87 1.18 -8.77
C PRO A 257 14.67 2.43 -8.43
N ALA A 258 14.08 3.24 -7.55
CA ALA A 258 14.77 4.29 -6.85
C ALA A 258 16.15 3.81 -6.37
N ARG A 259 17.25 4.49 -6.76
CA ARG A 259 18.51 4.33 -6.01
C ARG A 259 18.19 4.63 -4.55
N THR A 260 18.31 3.64 -3.68
CA THR A 260 18.25 3.81 -2.24
C THR A 260 19.40 4.72 -1.85
N GLN A 261 19.12 6.00 -1.58
CA GLN A 261 19.98 6.75 -0.69
C GLN A 261 19.83 6.09 0.69
N PRO A 262 20.92 5.81 1.42
CA PRO A 262 20.81 5.36 2.80
C PRO A 262 19.95 6.36 3.55
N GLN A 263 18.90 5.89 4.23
CA GLN A 263 18.11 6.72 5.12
C GLN A 263 19.07 7.28 6.17
N ALA A 264 19.31 8.59 6.14
CA ALA A 264 19.89 9.28 7.27
C ALA A 264 18.90 9.07 8.43
N ILE A 265 19.37 8.38 9.47
CA ILE A 265 18.67 8.25 10.74
C ILE A 265 18.47 9.68 11.25
N ALA A 266 17.25 10.21 11.11
CA ALA A 266 16.88 11.47 11.72
C ALA A 266 16.69 11.20 13.22
N SER A 267 17.78 11.30 13.98
CA SER A 267 17.72 11.48 15.42
C SER A 267 17.20 12.89 15.71
N ALA A 268 16.01 12.98 16.29
CA ALA A 268 15.53 14.13 17.05
C ALA A 268 14.85 13.59 18.32
#